data_AF-A0A353RGJ5-F1
#
_entry.id   AF-A0A353RGJ5-F1
#
_cell.length_a   1.000
_cell.length_b   1.000
_cell.length_c   1.000
_cell.angle_alpha   90.00
_cell.angle_beta   90.00
_cell.angle_gamma   90.00
#
_symmetry.space_group_name_H-M   'P 1'
#
loop_
_entity.id
_entity.type
_entity.pdbx_description
1 polymer ?
#
loop_
_entity_poly.entity_id
_entity_poly.type
_entity_poly.pdbx_seq_one_letter_code
_entity_poly.pdbx_strand_id
1 'polypeptide(L)'
;TENLIWIGFLMVYGVDTVMTILHRIYLKQNIMEAHRLHFYQILANEKKAPHRLVSLIYFTVQLLCSALIIILYPVMGWWILIILAILLILIYSFKFKFVKISNP
;
A
#
# COMPACT_ATOMS: atom_id res chain seq x y z
N THR A 1 -14.73 -6.50 -22.35
CA THR A 1 -14.52 -5.29 -21.52
C THR A 1 -15.02 -5.45 -20.08
N GLU A 2 -15.65 -6.56 -19.70
CA GLU A 2 -16.16 -6.82 -18.33
C GLU A 2 -15.17 -7.54 -17.39
N ASN A 3 -13.87 -7.36 -17.59
CA ASN A 3 -12.89 -8.02 -16.72
C ASN A 3 -12.48 -7.08 -15.58
N LEU A 4 -12.77 -7.46 -14.34
CA LEU A 4 -12.46 -6.69 -13.12
C LEU A 4 -10.94 -6.56 -12.84
N ILE A 5 -10.09 -7.13 -13.68
CA ILE A 5 -8.62 -7.04 -13.59
C ILE A 5 -8.10 -5.60 -13.46
N TRP A 6 -8.78 -4.61 -14.04
CA TRP A 6 -8.37 -3.21 -13.98
C TRP A 6 -8.28 -2.68 -12.54
N ILE A 7 -9.03 -3.26 -11.60
CA ILE A 7 -8.91 -2.96 -10.16
C ILE A 7 -7.51 -3.30 -9.64
N GLY A 8 -6.86 -4.32 -10.22
CA GLY A 8 -5.48 -4.70 -9.91
C GLY A 8 -4.48 -3.56 -10.16
N PHE A 9 -4.76 -2.63 -11.07
CA PHE A 9 -3.91 -1.46 -11.27
C PHE A 9 -4.01 -0.43 -10.14
N LEU A 10 -4.96 -0.57 -9.22
CA LEU A 10 -5.04 0.24 -8.01
C LEU A 10 -4.47 -0.50 -6.78
N MET A 11 -3.79 -1.64 -6.98
CA MET A 11 -3.44 -2.55 -5.89
C MET A 11 -2.53 -1.92 -4.82
N VAL A 12 -1.52 -1.13 -5.19
CA VAL A 12 -0.64 -0.49 -4.19
C VAL A 12 -1.43 0.48 -3.31
N TYR A 13 -2.29 1.29 -3.92
CA TYR A 13 -3.18 2.22 -3.21
C TYR A 13 -4.20 1.48 -2.34
N GLY A 14 -4.81 0.42 -2.88
CA GLY A 14 -5.78 -0.40 -2.18
C GLY A 14 -5.18 -1.05 -0.93
N VAL A 15 -3.99 -1.66 -1.06
CA VAL A 15 -3.30 -2.28 0.08
C VAL A 15 -2.91 -1.25 1.14
N ASP A 16 -2.33 -0.10 0.78
CA ASP A 16 -2.00 0.94 1.77
C ASP A 16 -3.26 1.45 2.48
N THR A 17 -4.37 1.62 1.76
CA THR A 17 -5.64 2.07 2.33
C THR A 17 -6.20 1.04 3.32
N VAL A 18 -6.31 -0.23 2.92
CA VAL A 18 -6.82 -1.30 3.79
C VAL A 18 -5.92 -1.47 5.03
N MET A 19 -4.60 -1.50 4.84
CA MET A 19 -3.64 -1.60 5.95
C MET A 19 -3.74 -0.40 6.89
N THR A 20 -3.99 0.80 6.38
CA THR A 20 -4.20 1.99 7.20
C THR A 20 -5.50 1.91 7.99
N ILE A 21 -6.60 1.46 7.37
CA ILE A 21 -7.88 1.24 8.06
C ILE A 21 -7.71 0.20 9.18
N LEU A 22 -7.10 -0.95 8.90
CA LEU A 22 -6.84 -1.99 9.89
C LEU A 22 -6.01 -1.45 11.06
N HIS A 23 -5.00 -0.64 10.77
CA HIS A 23 -4.20 -0.01 11.81
C HIS A 23 -4.99 0.97 12.67
N ARG A 24 -5.90 1.76 12.09
CA ARG A 24 -6.77 2.68 12.84
C ARG A 24 -7.74 1.93 13.74
N ILE A 25 -8.31 0.83 13.24
CA ILE A 25 -9.17 -0.06 14.04
C ILE A 25 -8.37 -0.64 15.22
N TYR A 26 -7.14 -1.09 14.99
CA TYR A 26 -6.26 -1.58 16.05
C TYR A 26 -5.95 -0.50 17.11
N LEU A 27 -5.72 0.74 16.69
CA LEU A 27 -5.52 1.89 17.58
C LEU A 27 -6.82 2.44 18.18
N LYS A 28 -7.98 1.83 17.89
CA LYS A 28 -9.31 2.29 18.32
C LYS A 28 -9.61 3.75 17.94
N GLN A 29 -9.06 4.23 16.84
CA GLN A 29 -9.34 5.57 16.32
C GLN A 29 -10.64 5.60 15.52
N ASN A 30 -11.33 6.74 15.51
CA ASN A 30 -12.48 6.93 14.65
C ASN A 30 -12.05 7.00 13.18
N ILE A 31 -12.49 6.05 12.35
CA ILE A 31 -12.11 5.98 10.94
C ILE A 31 -12.61 7.17 10.09
N MET A 32 -13.64 7.88 10.56
CA MET A 32 -14.20 9.04 9.85
C MET A 32 -13.46 10.34 10.14
N GLU A 33 -12.59 10.38 11.15
CA GLU A 33 -11.76 11.54 11.43
C GLU A 33 -10.55 11.60 10.50
N ALA A 34 -10.03 12.80 10.25
CA ALA A 34 -8.81 12.99 9.47
C ALA A 34 -7.63 12.28 10.13
N HIS A 35 -6.83 11.56 9.34
CA HIS A 35 -5.61 10.89 9.80
C HIS A 35 -4.44 11.17 8.90
N ARG A 36 -3.24 10.99 9.47
CA ARG A 36 -1.97 11.10 8.75
C ARG A 36 -1.19 9.78 8.75
N LEU A 37 -1.93 8.68 8.80
CA LEU A 37 -1.38 7.33 8.99
C LEU A 37 -1.13 6.59 7.67
N HIS A 38 -1.32 7.20 6.50
CA HIS A 38 -0.88 6.56 5.25
C HIS A 38 0.64 6.38 5.26
N PHE A 39 1.13 5.28 4.70
CA PHE A 39 2.56 4.98 4.80
C PHE A 39 3.43 6.06 4.13
N TYR A 40 2.94 6.64 3.04
CA TYR A 40 3.54 7.81 2.41
C TYR A 40 3.70 8.99 3.39
N GLN A 41 2.63 9.33 4.12
CA GLN A 41 2.64 10.46 5.06
C GLN A 41 3.59 10.21 6.23
N ILE A 42 3.66 8.98 6.73
CA ILE A 42 4.59 8.60 7.78
C ILE A 42 6.04 8.74 7.29
N LEU A 43 6.36 8.25 6.10
CA LEU A 43 7.72 8.35 5.55
C LEU A 43 8.11 9.80 5.28
N ALA A 44 7.24 10.57 4.64
CA ALA A 44 7.58 11.91 4.20
C ALA A 44 7.54 12.94 5.34
N ASN A 45 6.53 12.88 6.22
CA ASN A 45 6.35 13.87 7.28
C ASN A 45 7.03 13.44 8.58
N GLU A 46 6.72 12.25 9.10
CA GLU A 46 7.21 11.80 10.41
C GLU A 46 8.68 11.38 10.36
N LYS A 47 9.08 10.67 9.30
CA LYS A 47 10.49 10.30 9.08
C LYS A 47 11.28 11.35 8.31
N LYS A 48 10.64 12.47 7.93
CA LYS A 48 11.26 13.59 7.19
C LYS A 48 12.01 13.15 5.91
N ALA A 49 11.60 12.03 5.32
CA ALA A 49 12.18 11.58 4.07
C ALA A 49 11.80 12.58 2.95
N PRO A 50 12.69 12.85 1.98
CA PRO A 50 12.36 13.75 0.88
C PRO A 50 11.12 13.26 0.12
N HIS A 51 10.07 14.10 0.04
CA HIS A 51 8.82 13.75 -0.65
C HIS A 51 9.05 13.21 -2.07
N ARG A 52 10.03 13.77 -2.80
CA ARG A 52 10.41 13.34 -4.15
C ARG A 52 10.87 11.87 -4.17
N LEU A 53 11.69 11.47 -3.21
CA LEU A 53 12.19 10.10 -3.10
C LEU A 53 11.04 9.14 -2.77
N VAL A 54 10.19 9.50 -1.80
CA VAL A 54 9.03 8.68 -1.42
C VAL A 54 8.08 8.52 -2.62
N SER A 55 7.76 9.62 -3.32
CA SER A 55 6.91 9.58 -4.52
C SER A 55 7.52 8.73 -5.64
N LEU A 56 8.84 8.80 -5.84
CA LEU A 56 9.52 7.97 -6.84
C LEU A 56 9.45 6.47 -6.50
N ILE A 57 9.60 6.11 -5.23
CA ILE A 57 9.45 4.72 -4.76
C ILE A 57 8.03 4.22 -5.03
N TYR A 58 7.01 5.00 -4.64
CA TYR A 58 5.61 4.64 -4.87
C TYR A 58 5.29 4.50 -6.36
N PHE A 59 5.75 5.44 -7.19
CA PHE A 59 5.61 5.36 -8.65
C PHE A 59 6.24 4.09 -9.21
N THR A 60 7.47 3.77 -8.79
CA THR A 60 8.22 2.61 -9.26
C THR A 60 7.52 1.31 -8.88
N VAL A 61 7.09 1.17 -7.61
CA VAL A 61 6.36 -0.01 -7.13
C VAL A 61 5.03 -0.17 -7.86
N GLN A 62 4.29 0.92 -8.04
CA GLN A 62 3.01 0.94 -8.76
C GLN A 62 3.19 0.51 -10.24
N LEU A 63 4.22 1.03 -10.91
CA LEU A 63 4.54 0.68 -12.28
C LEU A 63 4.92 -0.80 -12.40
N LEU A 64 5.76 -1.30 -11.49
CA LEU A 64 6.16 -2.71 -11.44
C LEU A 64 4.97 -3.64 -11.22
N CYS A 65 4.10 -3.34 -10.24
CA CYS A 65 2.89 -4.14 -10.02
C CYS A 65 1.99 -4.17 -11.26
N SER A 66 1.81 -3.01 -11.91
CA SER A 66 0.98 -2.91 -13.12
C SER A 66 1.57 -3.71 -14.28
N ALA A 67 2.89 -3.62 -14.50
CA ALA A 67 3.59 -4.38 -15.53
C ALA A 67 3.52 -5.90 -15.27
N LEU A 68 3.71 -6.34 -14.02
CA LEU A 68 3.59 -7.75 -13.64
C LEU A 68 2.19 -8.29 -13.87
N ILE A 69 1.15 -7.50 -13.55
CA ILE A 69 -0.25 -7.89 -13.84
C ILE A 69 -0.45 -8.08 -15.34
N ILE A 70 0.01 -7.14 -16.17
CA ILE A 70 -0.14 -7.23 -17.64
C ILE A 70 0.55 -8.49 -18.19
N ILE A 71 1.78 -8.77 -17.74
CA ILE A 71 2.60 -9.86 -18.27
C ILE A 71 2.14 -11.22 -17.75
N LEU A 72 1.81 -11.33 -16.46
CA LEU A 72 1.60 -12.62 -15.79
C LEU A 72 0.13 -13.02 -15.66
N TYR A 73 -0.82 -12.09 -15.76
CA TYR A 73 -2.24 -12.43 -15.69
C TYR A 73 -2.69 -13.45 -16.76
N PRO A 74 -2.25 -13.40 -18.03
CA PRO A 74 -2.64 -14.42 -19.01
C PRO A 74 -2.24 -15.85 -18.63
N VAL A 75 -1.19 -16.00 -17.81
CA VAL A 75 -0.67 -17.31 -17.37
C VAL A 75 -1.24 -17.71 -16.01
N MET A 76 -1.34 -16.76 -15.07
CA MET A 76 -1.67 -17.04 -13.67
C MET A 76 -3.13 -16.69 -13.31
N GLY A 77 -3.84 -15.97 -14.17
CA GLY A 77 -5.17 -15.44 -13.88
C GLY A 77 -5.19 -14.60 -12.61
N TRP A 78 -6.18 -14.81 -11.75
CA TRP A 78 -6.35 -14.07 -10.50
C TRP A 78 -5.26 -14.32 -9.45
N TRP A 79 -4.46 -15.39 -9.57
CA TRP A 79 -3.41 -15.71 -8.60
C TRP A 79 -2.32 -14.65 -8.50
N ILE A 80 -2.00 -13.95 -9.61
CA ILE A 80 -1.02 -12.86 -9.58
C ILE A 80 -1.45 -11.75 -8.62
N LEU A 81 -2.74 -11.44 -8.56
CA LEU A 81 -3.29 -10.40 -7.69
C LEU A 81 -3.21 -10.81 -6.22
N ILE A 82 -3.46 -12.08 -5.89
CA ILE A 82 -3.33 -12.59 -4.52
C ILE A 82 -1.85 -12.56 -4.08
N ILE A 83 -0.94 -12.99 -4.94
CA ILE A 83 0.51 -13.02 -4.64
C ILE A 83 1.03 -11.59 -4.41
N LEU A 84 0.69 -10.66 -5.31
CA LEU A 84 1.08 -9.25 -5.17
C LEU A 84 0.46 -8.62 -3.92
N ALA A 85 -0.80 -8.92 -3.60
CA ALA A 85 -1.44 -8.42 -2.40
C ALA A 85 -0.72 -8.91 -1.13
N ILE A 86 -0.38 -10.20 -1.03
CA ILE A 86 0.36 -10.76 0.10
C ILE A 86 1.74 -10.11 0.22
N LEU A 87 2.47 -9.98 -0.89
CA LEU A 87 3.80 -9.36 -0.91
C LEU A 87 3.73 -7.90 -0.42
N LEU A 88 2.78 -7.13 -0.93
CA LEU A 88 2.58 -5.75 -0.50
C LEU A 88 2.17 -5.70 0.98
N ILE A 89 1.23 -6.53 1.45
CA ILE A 89 0.83 -6.56 2.87
C ILE A 89 2.04 -6.81 3.77
N LEU A 90 2.94 -7.74 3.41
CA LEU A 90 4.16 -8.00 4.16
C LEU A 90 5.08 -6.77 4.21
N ILE A 91 5.31 -6.12 3.07
CA ILE A 91 6.10 -4.87 2.99
C ILE A 91 5.46 -3.78 3.85
N TYR A 92 4.15 -3.58 3.72
CA TYR A 92 3.41 -2.57 4.47
C TYR A 92 3.29 -2.92 5.96
N SER A 93 3.40 -4.18 6.36
CA SER A 93 3.36 -4.58 7.77
C SER A 93 4.57 -4.05 8.57
N PHE A 94 5.70 -3.79 7.91
CA PHE A 94 6.85 -3.12 8.55
C PHE A 94 6.49 -1.72 9.09
N LYS A 95 5.49 -1.05 8.50
CA LYS A 95 4.92 0.22 8.99
C LYS A 95 4.51 0.17 10.45
N PHE A 96 3.89 -0.93 10.90
CA PHE A 96 3.42 -1.05 12.29
C PHE A 96 4.59 -0.89 13.28
N LYS A 97 5.78 -1.36 12.91
CA LYS A 97 6.99 -1.18 13.70
C LYS A 97 7.41 0.29 13.77
N PHE A 98 7.31 1.02 12.65
CA PHE A 98 7.71 2.43 12.59
C PHE A 98 6.76 3.36 13.34
N VAL A 99 5.45 3.10 13.32
CA VAL A 99 4.47 3.96 14.02
C VAL A 99 4.52 3.76 15.53
N LYS A 100 4.79 2.54 16.01
CA LYS A 100 4.97 2.28 17.44
C LYS A 100 6.20 2.99 18.03
N ILE A 101 7.24 3.24 17.23
CA ILE A 101 8.47 3.95 17.65
C ILE A 101 8.24 5.47 17.78
N SER A 102 7.25 6.03 17.08
CA SER A 102 6.95 7.47 17.10
C SER A 102 5.91 7.91 18.13
N ASN A 103 5.24 6.99 18.82
CA ASN A 103 4.41 7.31 19.99
C ASN A 103 5.26 7.17 21.26
N PRO A 104 5.63 8.28 21.95
CA PRO A 104 6.14 8.23 23.32
C PRO A 104 5.05 7.76 24.30
#